data_AF-A0A7R9YL39-F1
#
_entry.id   AF-A0A7R9YL39-F1
#
_cell.length_a   1.000
_cell.length_b   1.000
_cell.length_c   1.000
_cell.angle_alpha   90.00
_cell.angle_beta   90.00
_cell.angle_gamma   90.00
#
_symmetry.space_group_name_H-M   'P 1'
#
loop_
_entity.id
_entity.type
_entity.pdbx_description
1 polymer ?
#
loop_
_entity_poly.entity_id
_entity_poly.type
_entity_poly.pdbx_seq_one_letter_code
_entity_poly.pdbx_strand_id
1 'polypeptide(L)'
;VKAAAVRAFVLVALDDETAEFGRARAVPTYLRKVTARGGGTDNHATSGLKFRILKEFLTVGCSVLLSDVDIIYMADPFQFLYRDTDVEGMSDGWDDATAYGDAQYGTADAQLHWLGEHTSVRVFARNSGLFYLQATHEALALMERMASRMASEAVWDQSAYNQELFRPSSPVHAGVGTTVRVMRYECFLNTKVLFRFL
;
A
#
# COMPACT_ATOMS: atom_id res chain seq x y z
N VAL A 1 -14.98 9.15 8.24
CA VAL A 1 -15.92 8.29 7.48
C VAL A 1 -17.30 8.94 7.34
N LYS A 2 -18.16 8.97 8.38
CA LYS A 2 -19.53 9.56 8.27
C LYS A 2 -19.53 11.02 7.81
N ALA A 3 -18.69 11.86 8.43
CA ALA A 3 -18.56 13.28 8.06
C ALA A 3 -18.05 13.49 6.61
N ALA A 4 -17.23 12.55 6.12
CA ALA A 4 -16.70 12.55 4.75
C ALA A 4 -17.64 11.87 3.74
N ALA A 5 -18.86 11.48 4.16
CA ALA A 5 -19.87 10.83 3.33
C ALA A 5 -19.42 9.51 2.65
N VAL A 6 -18.43 8.80 3.21
CA VAL A 6 -17.97 7.51 2.68
C VAL A 6 -19.04 6.44 2.90
N ARG A 7 -19.60 5.92 1.79
CA ARG A 7 -20.70 4.92 1.85
C ARG A 7 -20.21 3.48 1.97
N ALA A 8 -19.10 3.17 1.31
CA ALA A 8 -18.51 1.83 1.31
C ALA A 8 -17.37 1.77 2.33
N PHE A 9 -17.71 1.48 3.59
CA PHE A 9 -16.75 1.38 4.68
C PHE A 9 -17.05 0.19 5.58
N VAL A 10 -16.01 -0.56 5.91
CA VAL A 10 -16.05 -1.63 6.90
C VAL A 10 -14.89 -1.46 7.87
N LEU A 11 -15.17 -1.53 9.17
CA LEU A 11 -14.15 -1.63 10.20
C LEU A 11 -13.73 -3.10 10.32
N VAL A 12 -12.48 -3.40 10.01
CA VAL A 12 -11.90 -4.71 10.30
C VAL A 12 -11.35 -4.69 11.72
N ALA A 13 -12.03 -5.37 12.64
CA ALA A 13 -11.64 -5.46 14.04
C ALA A 13 -10.82 -6.73 14.29
N LEU A 14 -9.68 -6.60 14.98
CA LEU A 14 -8.81 -7.73 15.32
C LEU A 14 -9.11 -8.31 16.71
N ASP A 15 -9.84 -7.57 17.54
CA ASP A 15 -10.27 -7.92 18.88
C ASP A 15 -11.76 -7.56 19.11
N ASP A 16 -12.31 -8.07 20.21
CA ASP A 16 -13.73 -7.85 20.55
C ASP A 16 -14.01 -6.39 20.92
N GLU A 17 -13.07 -5.71 21.59
CA GLU A 17 -13.21 -4.31 22.02
C GLU A 17 -13.39 -3.36 20.83
N THR A 18 -12.54 -3.50 19.81
CA THR A 18 -12.63 -2.74 18.56
C THR A 18 -13.91 -3.07 17.80
N ALA A 19 -14.34 -4.35 17.85
CA ALA A 19 -15.57 -4.76 17.19
C ALA A 19 -16.82 -4.15 17.86
N GLU A 20 -16.86 -4.14 19.18
CA GLU A 20 -17.90 -3.49 19.97
C GLU A 20 -17.91 -1.98 19.75
N PHE A 21 -16.73 -1.34 19.74
CA PHE A 21 -16.58 0.08 19.44
C PHE A 21 -17.21 0.47 18.09
N GLY A 22 -16.96 -0.33 17.04
CA GLY A 22 -17.51 -0.13 15.71
C GLY A 22 -19.02 -0.33 15.64
N ARG A 23 -19.51 -1.45 16.21
CA ARG A 23 -20.94 -1.78 16.26
C ARG A 23 -21.74 -0.74 17.03
N ALA A 24 -21.25 -0.27 18.17
CA ALA A 24 -21.88 0.80 18.97
C ALA A 24 -22.05 2.11 18.19
N ARG A 25 -21.24 2.33 17.14
CA ARG A 25 -21.31 3.50 16.25
C ARG A 25 -22.07 3.23 14.96
N ALA A 26 -22.74 2.07 14.84
CA ALA A 26 -23.42 1.63 13.62
C ALA A 26 -22.49 1.64 12.40
N VAL A 27 -21.24 1.20 12.58
CA VAL A 27 -20.26 1.01 11.51
C VAL A 27 -20.28 -0.46 11.12
N PRO A 28 -20.42 -0.82 9.82
CA PRO A 28 -20.25 -2.20 9.38
C PRO A 28 -18.91 -2.74 9.88
N THR A 29 -18.94 -3.84 10.62
CA THR A 29 -17.76 -4.32 11.36
C THR A 29 -17.52 -5.79 11.05
N TYR A 30 -16.32 -6.10 10.57
CA TYR A 30 -15.84 -7.45 10.31
C TYR A 30 -14.85 -7.83 11.40
N LEU A 31 -15.27 -8.70 12.33
CA LEU A 31 -14.37 -9.23 13.36
C LEU A 31 -13.54 -10.37 12.79
N ARG A 32 -12.24 -10.13 12.67
CA ARG A 32 -11.28 -11.13 12.24
C ARG A 32 -10.18 -11.26 13.29
N LYS A 33 -10.41 -12.16 14.25
CA LYS A 33 -9.38 -12.56 15.21
C LYS A 33 -8.28 -13.29 14.46
N VAL A 34 -7.16 -12.63 14.24
CA VAL A 34 -5.96 -13.27 13.69
C VAL A 34 -4.85 -13.18 14.71
N THR A 35 -4.33 -14.33 15.13
CA THR A 35 -3.17 -14.38 16.01
C THR A 35 -1.90 -14.26 15.18
N ALA A 36 -1.02 -13.34 15.58
CA ALA A 36 0.34 -13.33 15.08
C ALA A 36 1.08 -14.59 15.57
N ARG A 37 1.90 -15.22 14.72
CA ARG A 37 2.75 -16.33 15.14
C ARG A 37 3.79 -15.78 16.12
N GLY A 38 3.69 -16.17 17.40
CA GLY A 38 4.66 -15.82 18.44
C GLY A 38 4.14 -14.92 19.57
N GLY A 39 2.88 -14.46 19.53
CA GLY A 39 2.28 -13.67 20.62
C GLY A 39 2.90 -12.28 20.85
N GLY A 40 3.83 -11.85 19.99
CA GLY A 40 4.42 -10.53 20.03
C GLY A 40 3.48 -9.47 19.46
N THR A 41 3.42 -8.32 20.12
CA THR A 41 2.66 -7.12 19.73
C THR A 41 3.48 -6.15 18.88
N ASP A 42 4.63 -6.58 18.37
CA ASP A 42 5.50 -5.74 17.54
C ASP A 42 4.79 -5.40 16.22
N ASN A 43 4.99 -4.19 15.69
CA ASN A 43 4.32 -3.68 14.50
C ASN A 43 4.48 -4.64 13.30
N HIS A 44 5.59 -5.39 13.27
CA HIS A 44 5.90 -6.44 12.31
C HIS A 44 4.92 -7.64 12.34
N ALA A 45 4.43 -8.01 13.51
CA ALA A 45 3.57 -9.17 13.72
C ALA A 45 2.11 -8.87 13.30
N THR A 46 1.69 -7.61 13.49
CA THR A 46 0.35 -7.10 13.17
C THR A 46 0.19 -6.77 11.69
N SER A 47 1.23 -6.30 11.00
CA SER A 47 1.16 -5.99 9.56
C SER A 47 1.00 -7.23 8.67
N GLY A 48 1.47 -8.41 9.10
CA GLY A 48 1.17 -9.67 8.41
C GLY A 48 -0.31 -10.06 8.41
N LEU A 49 -1.13 -9.44 9.27
CA LEU A 49 -2.57 -9.68 9.35
C LEU A 49 -3.31 -8.93 8.24
N LYS A 50 -2.94 -7.68 7.95
CA LYS A 50 -3.68 -6.86 6.97
C LYS A 50 -3.63 -7.47 5.56
N PHE A 51 -2.48 -7.99 5.11
CA PHE A 51 -2.39 -8.63 3.79
C PHE A 51 -3.21 -9.93 3.68
N ARG A 52 -3.30 -10.71 4.77
CA ARG A 52 -4.18 -11.90 4.81
C ARG A 52 -5.64 -11.51 4.69
N ILE A 53 -6.05 -10.45 5.36
CA ILE A 53 -7.43 -9.95 5.30
C ILE A 53 -7.72 -9.39 3.91
N LEU A 54 -6.82 -8.59 3.33
CA LEU A 54 -6.97 -8.07 1.97
C LEU A 54 -7.09 -9.20 0.94
N LYS A 55 -6.28 -10.26 1.07
CA LYS A 55 -6.41 -11.47 0.26
C LYS A 55 -7.84 -12.05 0.33
N GLU A 56 -8.42 -12.17 1.53
CA GLU A 56 -9.79 -12.69 1.70
C GLU A 56 -10.81 -11.86 0.90
N PHE A 57 -10.71 -10.52 0.92
CA PHE A 57 -11.57 -9.63 0.12
C PHE A 57 -11.36 -9.79 -1.39
N LEU A 58 -10.11 -9.81 -1.86
CA LEU A 58 -9.80 -9.97 -3.29
C LEU A 58 -10.26 -11.33 -3.81
N THR A 59 -10.18 -12.38 -3.00
CA THR A 59 -10.59 -13.75 -3.36
C THR A 59 -12.09 -13.83 -3.71
N VAL A 60 -12.93 -12.98 -3.11
CA VAL A 60 -14.37 -12.89 -3.40
C VAL A 60 -14.70 -11.82 -4.45
N GLY A 61 -13.70 -11.25 -5.12
CA GLY A 61 -13.88 -10.24 -6.16
C GLY A 61 -14.12 -8.82 -5.64
N CYS A 62 -13.87 -8.55 -4.36
CA CYS A 62 -14.05 -7.23 -3.78
C CYS A 62 -12.78 -6.38 -3.91
N SER A 63 -12.88 -5.24 -4.61
CA SER A 63 -11.79 -4.24 -4.65
C SER A 63 -11.81 -3.40 -3.39
N VAL A 64 -10.65 -3.09 -2.82
CA VAL A 64 -10.54 -2.52 -1.46
C VAL A 64 -9.58 -1.34 -1.43
N LEU A 65 -10.00 -0.23 -0.84
CA LEU A 65 -9.11 0.81 -0.34
C LEU A 65 -8.71 0.45 1.10
N LEU A 66 -7.48 -0.01 1.31
CA LEU A 66 -6.93 -0.20 2.64
C LEU A 66 -6.63 1.17 3.24
N SER A 67 -6.93 1.30 4.54
CA SER A 67 -6.61 2.48 5.34
C SER A 67 -6.17 2.03 6.72
N ASP A 68 -4.98 2.45 7.12
CA ASP A 68 -4.56 2.37 8.51
C ASP A 68 -5.42 3.32 9.39
N VAL A 69 -5.39 3.08 10.70
CA VAL A 69 -6.27 3.75 11.68
C VAL A 69 -5.91 5.22 11.92
N ASP A 70 -4.71 5.63 11.53
CA ASP A 70 -4.19 7.00 11.63
C ASP A 70 -4.46 7.86 10.38
N ILE A 71 -5.23 7.34 9.41
CA ILE A 71 -5.68 8.08 8.23
C ILE A 71 -6.99 8.82 8.52
N ILE A 72 -7.03 10.10 8.13
CA ILE A 72 -8.22 10.96 8.26
C ILE A 72 -8.80 11.26 6.88
N TYR A 73 -10.10 10.97 6.72
CA TYR A 73 -10.86 11.33 5.51
C TYR A 73 -11.53 12.69 5.67
N MET A 74 -11.19 13.62 4.78
CA MET A 74 -11.86 14.93 4.67
C MET A 74 -12.97 14.94 3.61
N ALA A 75 -12.91 14.03 2.64
CA ALA A 75 -13.90 13.81 1.59
C ALA A 75 -13.97 12.31 1.25
N ASP A 76 -14.94 11.92 0.41
CA ASP A 76 -15.05 10.53 -0.05
C ASP A 76 -13.84 10.16 -0.93
N PRO A 77 -12.91 9.30 -0.47
CA PRO A 77 -11.67 9.03 -1.18
C PRO A 77 -11.93 8.33 -2.53
N PHE A 78 -13.06 7.63 -2.67
CA PHE A 78 -13.41 6.91 -3.88
C PHE A 78 -13.71 7.85 -5.06
N GLN A 79 -13.93 9.14 -4.82
CA GLN A 79 -14.09 10.13 -5.89
C GLN A 79 -12.75 10.50 -6.56
N PHE A 80 -11.62 10.20 -5.91
CA PHE A 80 -10.28 10.61 -6.34
C PHE A 80 -9.41 9.45 -6.85
N LEU A 81 -9.92 8.22 -6.82
CA LEU A 81 -9.24 7.03 -7.35
C LEU A 81 -9.43 6.92 -8.86
N TYR A 82 -8.36 6.54 -9.58
CA TYR A 82 -8.37 6.33 -11.03
C TYR A 82 -8.86 4.92 -11.42
N ARG A 83 -8.50 3.89 -10.64
CA ARG A 83 -8.94 2.48 -10.84
C ARG A 83 -8.60 1.88 -12.22
N ASP A 84 -7.43 2.19 -12.73
CA ASP A 84 -6.91 1.72 -14.02
C ASP A 84 -5.66 0.83 -13.91
N THR A 85 -5.28 0.48 -12.68
CA THR A 85 -4.13 -0.38 -12.34
C THR A 85 -4.50 -1.34 -11.21
N ASP A 86 -3.75 -2.42 -11.08
CA ASP A 86 -3.95 -3.41 -10.00
C ASP A 86 -3.82 -2.78 -8.61
N VAL A 87 -2.87 -1.85 -8.49
CA VAL A 87 -2.56 -1.15 -7.25
C VAL A 87 -2.47 0.34 -7.49
N GLU A 88 -3.28 1.12 -6.79
CA GLU A 88 -3.14 2.58 -6.72
C GLU A 88 -2.69 2.95 -5.31
N GLY A 89 -1.49 3.48 -5.13
CA GLY A 89 -0.87 3.67 -3.82
C GLY A 89 -0.49 5.10 -3.50
N MET A 90 -0.63 5.50 -2.24
CA MET A 90 -0.10 6.78 -1.73
C MET A 90 1.43 6.77 -1.82
N SER A 91 2.04 7.90 -2.24
CA SER A 91 3.49 8.08 -2.22
C SER A 91 3.98 8.69 -0.91
N ASP A 92 5.19 8.31 -0.48
CA ASP A 92 5.92 9.02 0.57
C ASP A 92 6.68 10.26 0.04
N GLY A 93 6.61 10.54 -1.26
CA GLY A 93 7.06 11.78 -1.91
C GLY A 93 6.13 12.97 -1.61
N TRP A 94 6.55 14.18 -1.95
CA TRP A 94 5.87 15.42 -1.54
C TRP A 94 5.75 16.51 -2.62
N ASP A 95 6.25 16.23 -3.82
CA ASP A 95 6.15 17.05 -5.03
C ASP A 95 6.05 16.12 -6.25
N ASP A 96 5.78 16.64 -7.45
CA ASP A 96 5.66 15.82 -8.67
C ASP A 96 6.85 14.87 -8.87
N ALA A 97 8.07 15.39 -8.74
CA ALA A 97 9.30 14.63 -8.99
C ALA A 97 9.49 13.48 -7.99
N THR A 98 9.19 13.71 -6.71
CA THR A 98 9.33 12.67 -5.69
C THR A 98 8.12 11.73 -5.66
N ALA A 99 6.90 12.23 -5.89
CA ALA A 99 5.69 11.42 -5.86
C ALA A 99 5.55 10.51 -7.09
N TYR A 100 5.74 11.06 -8.29
CA TYR A 100 5.57 10.36 -9.57
C TYR A 100 6.88 9.73 -10.07
N GLY A 101 8.01 10.12 -9.51
CA GLY A 101 9.33 9.64 -9.88
C GLY A 101 10.02 10.59 -10.86
N ASP A 102 11.35 10.51 -10.89
CA ASP A 102 12.19 11.40 -11.68
C ASP A 102 13.37 10.66 -12.30
N ALA A 103 13.79 11.11 -13.48
CA ALA A 103 14.96 10.58 -14.16
C ALA A 103 16.23 11.09 -13.47
N GLN A 104 17.08 10.17 -13.04
CA GLN A 104 18.40 10.47 -12.50
C GLN A 104 19.44 10.19 -13.57
N TYR A 105 20.09 11.25 -14.02
CA TYR A 105 21.18 11.19 -14.97
C TYR A 105 22.49 11.02 -14.21
N GLY A 106 23.16 9.90 -14.46
CA GLY A 106 24.48 9.59 -13.91
C GLY A 106 25.58 10.20 -14.77
N THR A 107 26.79 10.25 -14.21
CA THR A 107 27.99 10.59 -14.97
C THR A 107 28.42 9.42 -15.85
N ALA A 108 28.82 9.70 -17.09
CA ALA A 108 29.40 8.69 -17.97
C ALA A 108 30.59 8.00 -17.28
N ASP A 109 30.61 6.67 -17.32
CA ASP A 109 31.78 5.91 -16.87
C ASP A 109 32.98 6.29 -17.75
N ALA A 110 34.10 6.70 -17.15
CA ALA A 110 35.30 7.10 -17.86
C ALA A 110 35.82 6.01 -18.81
N GLN A 111 35.61 4.73 -18.46
CA GLN A 111 36.01 3.58 -19.27
C GLN A 111 34.98 3.21 -20.36
N LEU A 112 33.74 3.67 -20.22
CA LEU A 112 32.62 3.36 -21.13
C LEU A 112 31.94 4.63 -21.68
N HIS A 113 32.68 5.73 -21.82
CA HIS A 113 32.16 7.04 -22.23
C HIS A 113 31.39 7.04 -23.56
N TRP A 114 31.64 6.06 -24.44
CA TRP A 114 30.93 5.86 -25.70
C TRP A 114 29.47 5.37 -25.52
N LEU A 115 29.09 4.86 -24.34
CA LEU A 115 27.72 4.52 -23.99
C LEU A 115 26.89 5.74 -23.53
N GLY A 116 27.52 6.91 -23.37
CA GLY A 116 26.87 8.12 -22.87
C GLY A 116 26.57 8.08 -21.37
N GLU A 117 25.73 9.00 -20.93
CA GLU A 117 25.29 9.09 -19.52
C GLU A 117 24.29 7.98 -19.19
N HIS A 118 24.51 7.29 -18.08
CA HIS A 118 23.58 6.29 -17.60
C HIS A 118 22.34 6.97 -17.02
N THR A 119 21.16 6.59 -17.49
CA THR A 119 19.89 7.09 -16.93
C THR A 119 19.29 6.02 -16.01
N SER A 120 18.86 6.43 -14.83
CA SER A 120 18.06 5.62 -13.92
C SER A 120 16.75 6.36 -13.59
N VAL A 121 15.75 5.65 -13.08
CA VAL A 121 14.52 6.26 -12.58
C VAL A 121 14.50 6.11 -11.08
N ARG A 122 14.32 7.20 -10.35
CA ARG A 122 14.11 7.18 -8.91
C ARG A 122 12.62 7.28 -8.62
N VAL A 123 12.08 6.26 -7.96
CA VAL A 123 10.73 6.27 -7.41
C VAL A 123 10.79 6.30 -5.89
N PHE A 124 9.95 7.11 -5.24
CA PHE A 124 9.80 7.04 -3.79
C PHE A 124 8.95 5.85 -3.38
N ALA A 125 9.14 5.43 -2.12
CA ALA A 125 8.34 4.38 -1.52
C ALA A 125 6.84 4.70 -1.63
N ARG A 126 6.06 3.67 -1.93
CA ARG A 126 4.62 3.63 -1.73
C ARG A 126 4.33 3.26 -0.29
N ASN A 127 3.40 4.00 0.30
CA ASN A 127 3.00 3.80 1.68
C ASN A 127 2.12 2.55 1.80
N SER A 128 2.45 1.63 2.72
CA SER A 128 1.67 0.40 2.94
C SER A 128 0.46 0.58 3.88
N GLY A 129 0.17 1.81 4.30
CA GLY A 129 -0.97 2.16 5.15
C GLY A 129 -2.15 2.81 4.41
N LEU A 130 -1.97 3.22 3.15
CA LEU A 130 -3.06 3.73 2.32
C LEU A 130 -2.85 3.37 0.84
N PHE A 131 -3.58 2.38 0.37
CA PHE A 131 -3.56 1.96 -1.04
C PHE A 131 -4.85 1.26 -1.45
N TYR A 132 -5.24 1.43 -2.71
CA TYR A 132 -6.35 0.75 -3.35
C TYR A 132 -5.86 -0.46 -4.13
N LEU A 133 -6.58 -1.57 -3.98
CA LEU A 133 -6.40 -2.80 -4.72
C LEU A 133 -7.63 -3.05 -5.57
N GLN A 134 -7.40 -3.19 -6.88
CA GLN A 134 -8.42 -3.73 -7.77
C GLN A 134 -8.46 -5.26 -7.63
N ALA A 135 -9.65 -5.87 -7.71
CA ALA A 135 -9.80 -7.32 -7.60
C ALA A 135 -9.36 -8.05 -8.88
N THR A 136 -8.07 -7.95 -9.21
CA THR A 136 -7.41 -8.62 -10.33
C THR A 136 -6.62 -9.84 -9.85
N HIS A 137 -6.17 -10.68 -10.79
CA HIS A 137 -5.34 -11.83 -10.48
C HIS A 137 -4.00 -11.41 -9.88
N GLU A 138 -3.42 -10.33 -10.39
CA GLU A 138 -2.12 -9.78 -10.04
C GLU A 138 -2.17 -9.15 -8.64
N ALA A 139 -3.22 -8.38 -8.33
CA ALA A 139 -3.42 -7.83 -6.99
C ALA A 139 -3.62 -8.94 -5.94
N LEU A 140 -4.36 -10.00 -6.27
CA LEU A 140 -4.52 -11.16 -5.39
C LEU A 140 -3.17 -11.83 -5.14
N ALA A 141 -2.41 -12.11 -6.21
CA ALA A 141 -1.09 -12.71 -6.11
C ALA A 141 -0.10 -11.86 -5.29
N LEU A 142 -0.23 -10.52 -5.36
CA LEU A 142 0.57 -9.61 -4.53
C LEU A 142 0.21 -9.76 -3.05
N MET A 143 -1.07 -9.80 -2.71
CA MET A 143 -1.50 -9.99 -1.32
C MET A 143 -1.12 -11.37 -0.78
N GLU A 144 -1.15 -12.42 -1.62
CA GLU A 144 -0.65 -13.74 -1.24
C GLU A 144 0.86 -13.74 -0.98
N ARG A 145 1.63 -13.10 -1.84
CA ARG A 145 3.08 -12.93 -1.66
C ARG A 145 3.38 -12.16 -0.38
N MET A 146 2.73 -11.02 -0.18
CA MET A 146 2.91 -10.20 1.02
C MET A 146 2.54 -10.96 2.29
N ALA A 147 1.39 -11.64 2.31
CA ALA A 147 0.99 -12.48 3.43
C ALA A 147 2.01 -13.59 3.74
N SER A 148 2.56 -14.24 2.71
CA SER A 148 3.61 -15.26 2.87
C SER A 148 4.88 -14.65 3.44
N ARG A 149 5.36 -13.53 2.88
CA ARG A 149 6.60 -12.88 3.31
C ARG A 149 6.51 -12.39 4.74
N MET A 150 5.40 -11.77 5.13
CA MET A 150 5.18 -11.37 6.53
C MET A 150 5.09 -12.55 7.50
N ALA A 151 4.78 -13.75 7.01
CA ALA A 151 4.74 -14.96 7.84
C ALA A 151 6.08 -15.69 7.95
N SER A 152 7.03 -15.43 7.05
CA SER A 152 8.29 -16.18 6.94
C SER A 152 9.57 -15.34 7.01
N GLU A 153 9.49 -14.03 6.80
CA GLU A 153 10.64 -13.13 6.73
C GLU A 153 10.59 -12.07 7.84
N ALA A 154 11.75 -11.74 8.41
CA ALA A 154 11.91 -10.59 9.31
C ALA A 154 12.12 -9.31 8.47
N VAL A 155 11.05 -8.81 7.85
CA VAL A 155 11.09 -7.64 6.96
C VAL A 155 9.95 -6.67 7.29
N TRP A 156 10.23 -5.38 7.18
CA TRP A 156 9.21 -4.34 7.34
C TRP A 156 8.19 -4.41 6.17
N ASP A 157 6.90 -4.26 6.48
CA ASP A 157 5.82 -4.43 5.50
C ASP A 157 5.94 -3.44 4.34
N GLN A 158 6.24 -2.18 4.63
CA GLN A 158 6.45 -1.18 3.58
C GLN A 158 7.65 -1.54 2.69
N SER A 159 8.75 -2.04 3.27
CA SER A 159 9.92 -2.50 2.50
C SER A 159 9.58 -3.69 1.60
N ALA A 160 8.91 -4.71 2.13
CA ALA A 160 8.48 -5.87 1.35
C ALA A 160 7.51 -5.47 0.24
N TYR A 161 6.54 -4.62 0.54
CA TYR A 161 5.56 -4.11 -0.41
C TYR A 161 6.25 -3.40 -1.59
N ASN A 162 7.15 -2.46 -1.32
CA ASN A 162 7.88 -1.75 -2.36
C ASN A 162 8.82 -2.66 -3.16
N GLN A 163 9.42 -3.68 -2.52
CA GLN A 163 10.21 -4.68 -3.24
C GLN A 163 9.34 -5.47 -4.22
N GLU A 164 8.16 -5.93 -3.82
CA GLU A 164 7.28 -6.68 -4.72
C GLU A 164 6.68 -5.82 -5.85
N LEU A 165 6.51 -4.52 -5.62
CA LEU A 165 6.03 -3.59 -6.65
C LEU A 165 7.10 -3.20 -7.69
N PHE A 166 8.36 -3.04 -7.26
CA PHE A 166 9.39 -2.40 -8.10
C PHE A 166 10.56 -3.30 -8.47
N ARG A 167 10.79 -4.41 -7.77
CA ARG A 167 11.93 -5.28 -8.07
C ARG A 167 11.69 -6.03 -9.37
N PRO A 168 12.58 -5.92 -10.37
CA PRO A 168 12.45 -6.70 -11.59
C PRO A 168 12.58 -8.20 -11.30
N SER A 169 11.89 -9.00 -12.12
CA SER A 169 12.14 -10.44 -12.16
C SER A 169 13.61 -10.73 -12.48
N SER A 170 14.16 -11.75 -11.84
CA SER A 170 15.55 -12.20 -11.96
C SER A 170 15.62 -13.73 -11.83
N PRO A 171 16.76 -14.38 -12.11
CA PRO A 171 16.88 -15.84 -12.01
C PRO A 171 16.52 -16.43 -10.63
N VAL A 172 16.52 -15.62 -9.57
CA VAL A 172 16.22 -16.03 -8.19
C VAL A 172 14.93 -15.42 -7.63
N HIS A 173 14.23 -14.59 -8.40
CA HIS A 173 13.01 -13.91 -7.96
C HIS A 173 12.06 -13.71 -9.14
N ALA A 174 10.88 -14.31 -9.08
CA ALA A 174 9.78 -14.02 -10.00
C ALA A 174 8.89 -12.92 -9.40
N GLY A 175 8.83 -11.77 -10.07
CA GLY A 175 7.94 -10.68 -9.68
C GLY A 175 6.47 -11.03 -9.93
N VAL A 176 5.59 -10.39 -9.15
CA VAL A 176 4.14 -10.63 -9.24
C VAL A 176 3.52 -10.05 -10.52
N GLY A 177 4.14 -9.02 -11.09
CA GLY A 177 3.67 -8.39 -12.33
C GLY A 177 2.53 -7.38 -12.15
N THR A 178 2.32 -6.86 -10.95
CA THR A 178 1.29 -5.85 -10.69
C THR A 178 1.60 -4.53 -11.40
N THR A 179 0.58 -3.98 -12.03
CA THR A 179 0.58 -2.61 -12.52
C THR A 179 0.32 -1.64 -11.37
N VAL A 180 1.05 -0.52 -11.35
CA VAL A 180 1.02 0.43 -10.23
C VAL A 180 0.73 1.84 -10.70
N ARG A 181 -0.11 2.54 -9.92
CA ARG A 181 -0.36 3.97 -10.05
C ARG A 181 -0.06 4.68 -8.74
N VAL A 182 0.40 5.92 -8.85
CA VAL A 182 0.47 6.85 -7.73
C VAL A 182 -0.87 7.55 -7.57
N MET A 183 -1.45 7.48 -6.38
CA MET A 183 -2.55 8.38 -6.00
C MET A 183 -2.12 9.83 -6.18
N ARG A 184 -3.03 10.72 -6.58
CA ARG A 184 -2.73 12.15 -6.65
C ARG A 184 -2.32 12.65 -5.26
N TYR A 185 -1.06 13.03 -5.07
CA TYR A 185 -0.50 13.25 -3.73
C TYR A 185 -1.13 14.45 -3.01
N GLU A 186 -1.71 15.39 -3.76
CA GLU A 186 -2.46 16.53 -3.24
C GLU A 186 -3.85 16.15 -2.70
N CYS A 187 -4.42 15.04 -3.17
CA CYS A 187 -5.68 14.48 -2.66
C CYS A 187 -5.43 13.42 -1.57
N PHE A 188 -4.31 12.72 -1.65
CA PHE A 188 -3.90 11.65 -0.72
C PHE A 188 -2.59 12.07 -0.04
N LEU A 189 -2.73 13.07 0.84
CA LEU A 189 -1.62 13.77 1.47
C LEU A 189 -0.95 12.92 2.55
N ASN A 190 0.37 12.78 2.46
CA ASN A 190 1.18 12.41 3.62
C ASN A 190 1.51 13.65 4.47
N THR A 191 2.00 13.44 5.68
CA THR A 191 2.34 14.51 6.62
C THR A 191 3.40 15.48 6.10
N LYS A 192 4.32 15.03 5.22
CA LYS A 192 5.34 15.91 4.62
C LYS A 192 4.68 16.92 3.69
N VAL A 193 3.71 16.50 2.89
CA VAL A 193 2.97 17.43 2.02
C VAL A 193 2.19 18.42 2.88
N LEU A 194 1.41 17.88 3.84
CA LEU A 194 0.52 18.69 4.67
C LEU A 194 1.27 19.75 5.50
N PHE A 195 2.34 19.39 6.20
CA PHE A 195 2.99 20.33 7.13
C PHE A 195 4.07 21.20 6.49
N ARG A 196 4.59 20.83 5.33
CA ARG A 196 5.67 21.59 4.67
C ARG A 196 5.14 22.56 3.61
N PHE A 197 4.03 22.22 2.95
CA PHE A 197 3.59 22.93 1.74
C PHE A 197 2.15 23.46 1.80
N LEU A 198 1.36 23.09 2.82
CA LEU A 198 0.02 23.63 3.09
C LEU A 198 0.01 24.37 4.43
#